data_AF-A0A4Q9HKU0-F1
#
_entry.id   AF-A0A4Q9HKU0-F1
#
_cell.length_a   1.000
_cell.length_b   1.000
_cell.length_c   1.000
_cell.angle_alpha   90.00
_cell.angle_beta   90.00
_cell.angle_gamma   90.00
#
_symmetry.space_group_name_H-M   'P 1'
#
loop_
_entity.id
_entity.type
_entity.pdbx_description
1 polymer ?
#
loop_
_entity_poly.entity_id
_entity_poly.type
_entity_poly.pdbx_seq_one_letter_code
_entity_poly.pdbx_strand_id
1 'polypeptide(L)'
;MTRFHWRGAARLFTSLVVVSLTVGGTAALTGTALADEGSPANGGVGAVLKGHSDVVGPVHIERWGKRDAGLFNLETANGDLLKTYCVDFPTSPISGSKYSEVDWGRTSLGENADAGKIKWILDHAFPTLSAADLKKAAGIDGELTDRDAAAGTQLAIWHFSDKLKSEAKAPAAQAVSDYLVKNAKVLPEPPASLRLNAAQLAGKSGDTLGPIKVDTSSPTADVALDEAAKAKKVAVVNKAGQPVATAKNGDELYLTAPRSQDAIEATVTVTASSARTHGRAFKGVRPGGGPSQTMILAGTKSLALNAKVSAKWESSGHSGAIPTVGFKEKCAKGGVEVTAGNKGDLPFDFTLNGKTHTVEPGGDKTILIKADKDQRYNITVTGDHG
;
A
#
# COMPACT_ATOMS: atom_id res chain seq x y z
N MET A 1 51.07 -17.04 7.30
CA MET A 1 50.15 -15.90 7.54
C MET A 1 48.92 -16.12 6.67
N THR A 2 47.82 -16.43 7.32
CA THR A 2 46.60 -17.04 6.78
C THR A 2 45.72 -16.00 6.08
N ARG A 3 45.34 -16.28 4.83
CA ARG A 3 44.34 -15.51 4.08
C ARG A 3 42.94 -15.98 4.52
N PHE A 4 42.13 -15.08 5.07
CA PHE A 4 40.72 -15.34 5.32
C PHE A 4 39.88 -14.78 4.18
N HIS A 5 39.41 -15.66 3.28
CA HIS A 5 38.32 -15.37 2.37
C HIS A 5 37.00 -15.50 3.14
N TRP A 6 36.31 -14.40 3.39
CA TRP A 6 34.93 -14.47 3.89
C TRP A 6 33.97 -14.40 2.70
N ARG A 7 33.49 -15.57 2.26
CA ARG A 7 32.27 -15.68 1.45
C ARG A 7 31.07 -15.47 2.38
N GLY A 8 30.72 -14.21 2.63
CA GLY A 8 29.47 -13.85 3.27
C GLY A 8 28.37 -13.76 2.21
N ALA A 9 27.58 -14.80 2.06
CA ALA A 9 26.33 -14.72 1.29
C ALA A 9 25.42 -13.68 1.96
N ALA A 10 25.21 -12.55 1.29
CA ALA A 10 24.24 -11.54 1.70
C ALA A 10 22.84 -12.15 1.59
N ARG A 11 22.28 -12.61 2.72
CA ARG A 11 20.86 -12.96 2.78
C ARG A 11 20.05 -11.68 2.81
N LEU A 12 19.60 -11.26 1.63
CA LEU A 12 18.56 -10.25 1.45
C LEU A 12 17.26 -10.79 2.06
N PHE A 13 16.85 -10.27 3.21
CA PHE A 13 15.51 -10.52 3.74
C PHE A 13 14.67 -9.25 3.52
N THR A 14 13.80 -9.33 2.53
CA THR A 14 12.75 -8.37 2.25
C THR A 14 11.80 -8.32 3.45
N SER A 15 11.31 -7.12 3.82
CA SER A 15 10.12 -6.99 4.66
C SER A 15 8.92 -7.43 3.84
N LEU A 16 8.77 -8.74 3.74
CA LEU A 16 7.58 -9.43 3.28
C LEU A 16 6.85 -9.84 4.55
N VAL A 17 5.55 -9.56 4.65
CA VAL A 17 4.70 -10.45 5.44
C VAL A 17 4.71 -11.76 4.66
N VAL A 18 5.67 -12.63 4.97
CA VAL A 18 5.66 -14.00 4.48
C VAL A 18 4.58 -14.69 5.30
N VAL A 19 3.37 -14.77 4.72
CA VAL A 19 2.38 -15.74 5.19
C VAL A 19 2.86 -17.10 4.70
N SER A 20 3.82 -17.68 5.41
CA SER A 20 4.19 -19.08 5.22
C SER A 20 3.38 -19.91 6.18
N LEU A 21 2.27 -20.46 5.68
CA LEU A 21 1.65 -21.64 6.27
C LEU A 21 2.55 -22.84 5.92
N THR A 22 3.12 -23.51 6.91
CA THR A 22 3.92 -24.73 6.72
C THR A 22 3.10 -25.91 7.21
N VAL A 23 2.46 -26.61 6.28
CA VAL A 23 1.70 -27.83 6.57
C VAL A 23 2.67 -28.97 6.90
N GLY A 24 2.60 -29.49 8.13
CA GLY A 24 3.24 -30.75 8.51
C GLY A 24 2.36 -31.94 8.14
N GLY A 25 2.70 -32.66 7.06
CA GLY A 25 2.00 -33.90 6.65
C GLY A 25 2.16 -34.18 5.16
N THR A 26 2.41 -35.43 4.80
CA THR A 26 2.90 -35.91 3.49
C THR A 26 2.03 -35.55 2.27
N ALA A 27 2.19 -34.33 1.75
CA ALA A 27 2.14 -33.91 0.33
C ALA A 27 2.25 -32.37 0.31
N ALA A 28 3.40 -31.83 0.71
CA ALA A 28 3.64 -30.40 0.70
C ALA A 28 3.86 -29.92 -0.75
N LEU A 29 2.79 -29.45 -1.41
CA LEU A 29 2.95 -28.51 -2.51
C LEU A 29 3.28 -27.15 -1.89
N THR A 30 4.57 -26.85 -1.81
CA THR A 30 5.08 -25.50 -1.59
C THR A 30 4.71 -24.64 -2.79
N GLY A 31 3.46 -24.21 -2.86
CA GLY A 31 3.05 -23.11 -3.73
C GLY A 31 3.66 -21.85 -3.18
N THR A 32 4.86 -21.51 -3.62
CA THR A 32 5.39 -20.16 -3.42
C THR A 32 4.41 -19.23 -4.10
N ALA A 33 3.56 -18.57 -3.31
CA ALA A 33 2.98 -17.31 -3.74
C ALA A 33 4.18 -16.40 -4.03
N LEU A 34 4.57 -16.34 -5.29
CA LEU A 34 5.57 -15.39 -5.77
C LEU A 34 4.99 -14.02 -5.48
N ALA A 35 5.38 -13.48 -4.33
CA ALA A 35 5.23 -12.08 -4.05
C ALA A 35 6.07 -11.36 -5.10
N ASP A 36 5.38 -10.81 -6.09
CA ASP A 36 5.96 -9.80 -6.96
C ASP A 36 6.52 -8.70 -6.03
N GLU A 37 7.84 -8.51 -6.05
CA GLU A 37 8.58 -7.74 -5.04
C GLU A 37 8.24 -6.23 -5.02
N GLY A 38 7.21 -5.81 -5.74
CA GLY A 38 6.77 -4.43 -5.92
C GLY A 38 5.41 -4.06 -5.32
N SER A 39 4.49 -4.98 -4.99
CA SER A 39 3.16 -4.63 -4.46
C SER A 39 2.69 -5.57 -3.35
N PRO A 40 1.98 -5.08 -2.32
CA PRO A 40 1.29 -5.96 -1.38
C PRO A 40 0.38 -6.92 -2.17
N ALA A 41 0.34 -8.21 -1.77
CA ALA A 41 -0.39 -9.23 -2.53
C ALA A 41 -1.87 -8.88 -2.78
N ASN A 42 -2.46 -8.10 -1.88
CA ASN A 42 -3.84 -7.60 -1.94
C ASN A 42 -3.97 -6.17 -2.50
N GLY A 43 -2.99 -5.66 -3.24
CA GLY A 43 -3.05 -4.39 -3.98
C GLY A 43 -2.26 -3.23 -3.37
N GLY A 44 -2.33 -2.08 -4.04
CA GLY A 44 -1.55 -0.87 -3.78
C GLY A 44 -0.33 -0.76 -4.68
N VAL A 45 0.14 0.46 -4.92
CA VAL A 45 1.36 0.70 -5.68
C VAL A 45 2.57 0.54 -4.77
N GLY A 46 3.60 -0.21 -5.17
CA GLY A 46 4.92 -0.06 -4.57
C GLY A 46 5.98 0.34 -5.57
N ALA A 47 7.03 0.95 -5.03
CA ALA A 47 8.03 1.66 -5.80
C ALA A 47 9.34 1.80 -5.02
N VAL A 48 10.41 2.21 -5.70
CA VAL A 48 11.72 2.47 -5.11
C VAL A 48 12.11 3.92 -5.34
N LEU A 49 12.56 4.60 -4.30
CA LEU A 49 13.03 5.99 -4.43
C LEU A 49 14.34 6.05 -5.21
N LYS A 50 14.34 6.83 -6.29
CA LYS A 50 15.55 7.17 -7.06
C LYS A 50 16.26 8.42 -6.54
N GLY A 51 15.53 9.26 -5.82
CA GLY A 51 15.99 10.54 -5.26
C GLY A 51 15.18 11.70 -5.82
N HIS A 52 15.71 12.90 -5.68
CA HIS A 52 15.17 14.08 -6.33
C HIS A 52 15.13 13.90 -7.85
N SER A 53 14.15 14.50 -8.51
CA SER A 53 14.19 14.68 -9.96
C SER A 53 15.09 15.88 -10.31
N ASP A 54 15.23 16.11 -11.61
CA ASP A 54 15.86 17.28 -12.22
C ASP A 54 15.04 18.59 -12.10
N VAL A 55 13.86 18.51 -11.48
CA VAL A 55 12.87 19.59 -11.34
C VAL A 55 12.78 20.02 -9.88
N VAL A 56 13.86 20.67 -9.44
CA VAL A 56 14.04 21.20 -8.09
C VAL A 56 14.60 22.62 -8.15
N GLY A 57 14.31 23.42 -7.13
CA GLY A 57 14.83 24.78 -6.98
C GLY A 57 15.39 25.04 -5.58
N PRO A 58 16.33 25.99 -5.44
CA PRO A 58 17.00 26.29 -4.17
C PRO A 58 16.11 27.11 -3.23
N VAL A 59 16.12 26.75 -1.95
CA VAL A 59 15.31 27.35 -0.88
C VAL A 59 16.13 27.52 0.39
N HIS A 60 15.66 28.37 1.30
CA HIS A 60 16.18 28.53 2.64
C HIS A 60 15.14 28.11 3.67
N ILE A 61 15.55 27.35 4.69
CA ILE A 61 14.68 26.93 5.79
C ILE A 61 15.34 27.36 7.10
N GLU A 62 14.64 28.11 7.95
CA GLU A 62 15.20 28.88 9.08
C GLU A 62 16.14 28.06 9.99
N ARG A 63 15.86 26.76 10.21
CA ARG A 63 16.67 25.88 11.07
C ARG A 63 17.60 24.92 10.33
N TRP A 64 17.48 24.80 9.01
CA TRP A 64 18.25 23.82 8.22
C TRP A 64 19.16 24.48 7.19
N GLY A 65 19.00 25.78 6.92
CA GLY A 65 19.79 26.52 5.95
C GLY A 65 19.36 26.24 4.52
N LYS A 66 20.32 26.28 3.58
CA LYS A 66 20.06 26.09 2.14
C LYS A 66 19.71 24.63 1.83
N ARG A 67 18.64 24.41 1.08
CA ARG A 67 18.19 23.09 0.61
C ARG A 67 17.64 23.21 -0.81
N ASP A 68 17.41 22.07 -1.44
CA ASP A 68 16.63 22.00 -2.68
C ASP A 68 15.20 21.55 -2.35
N ALA A 69 14.23 22.06 -3.10
CA ALA A 69 12.82 21.76 -2.97
C ALA A 69 12.23 21.46 -4.34
N GLY A 70 11.39 20.43 -4.44
CA GLY A 70 10.76 20.06 -5.69
C GLY A 70 10.36 18.60 -5.73
N LEU A 71 10.35 18.03 -6.94
CA LEU A 71 9.84 16.68 -7.16
C LEU A 71 10.88 15.60 -6.84
N PHE A 72 10.38 14.45 -6.40
CA PHE A 72 11.10 13.19 -6.27
C PHE A 72 10.56 12.16 -7.27
N ASN A 73 11.40 11.21 -7.63
CA ASN A 73 11.04 10.07 -8.47
C ASN A 73 10.96 8.78 -7.64
N LEU A 74 9.78 8.17 -7.59
CA LEU A 74 9.62 6.76 -7.20
C LEU A 74 9.46 5.93 -8.47
N GLU A 75 10.24 4.86 -8.62
CA GLU A 75 10.13 3.94 -9.76
C GLU A 75 9.37 2.68 -9.36
N THR A 76 8.31 2.35 -10.09
CA THR A 76 7.55 1.10 -9.89
C THR A 76 8.33 -0.11 -10.42
N ALA A 77 7.89 -1.33 -10.07
CA ALA A 77 8.48 -2.56 -10.61
C ALA A 77 8.42 -2.63 -12.15
N ASN A 78 7.43 -1.98 -12.78
CA ASN A 78 7.27 -1.93 -14.23
C ASN A 78 8.11 -0.83 -14.90
N GLY A 79 8.91 -0.08 -14.13
CA GLY A 79 9.75 1.01 -14.65
C GLY A 79 9.06 2.38 -14.75
N ASP A 80 7.78 2.48 -14.37
CA ASP A 80 7.09 3.78 -14.36
C ASP A 80 7.66 4.71 -13.29
N LEU A 81 7.98 5.95 -13.68
CA LEU A 81 8.40 7.00 -12.75
C LEU A 81 7.21 7.82 -12.25
N LEU A 82 6.96 7.69 -10.95
CA LEU A 82 5.98 8.43 -10.19
C LEU A 82 6.61 9.70 -9.63
N LYS A 83 6.03 10.86 -9.99
CA LYS A 83 6.42 12.16 -9.46
C LYS A 83 5.75 12.39 -8.11
N THR A 84 6.54 12.69 -7.09
CA THR A 84 6.09 12.86 -5.71
C THR A 84 6.67 14.11 -5.07
N TYR A 85 6.01 14.62 -4.04
CA TYR A 85 6.55 15.63 -3.12
C TYR A 85 6.77 15.02 -1.73
N CYS A 86 7.67 15.63 -0.96
CA CYS A 86 7.89 15.31 0.44
C CYS A 86 6.76 15.89 1.32
N VAL A 87 6.29 15.13 2.32
CA VAL A 87 5.36 15.59 3.38
C VAL A 87 5.85 15.29 4.80
N ASP A 88 7.13 14.98 4.96
CA ASP A 88 7.77 14.64 6.23
C ASP A 88 9.24 15.08 6.20
N PHE A 89 9.45 16.39 6.20
CA PHE A 89 10.77 17.01 6.02
C PHE A 89 11.82 16.57 7.07
N PRO A 90 11.49 16.45 8.37
CA PRO A 90 12.47 16.02 9.38
C PRO A 90 13.06 14.63 9.12
N THR A 91 12.32 13.75 8.46
CA THR A 91 12.79 12.43 8.06
C THR A 91 13.57 12.52 6.76
N SER A 92 14.79 11.99 6.70
CA SER A 92 15.59 12.06 5.47
C SER A 92 15.09 11.08 4.39
N PRO A 93 15.03 11.50 3.11
CA PRO A 93 14.80 10.60 2.00
C PRO A 93 16.08 9.81 1.70
N ILE A 94 15.99 8.48 1.62
CA ILE A 94 17.14 7.61 1.34
C ILE A 94 16.91 6.89 0.00
N SER A 95 17.76 7.15 -1.01
CA SER A 95 17.68 6.44 -2.29
C SER A 95 17.78 4.92 -2.10
N GLY A 96 17.03 4.17 -2.90
CA GLY A 96 16.89 2.72 -2.74
C GLY A 96 15.89 2.29 -1.67
N SER A 97 15.28 3.23 -0.94
CA SER A 97 14.16 2.90 -0.03
C SER A 97 12.97 2.34 -0.80
N LYS A 98 12.37 1.28 -0.26
CA LYS A 98 11.14 0.68 -0.80
C LYS A 98 9.95 1.45 -0.24
N TYR A 99 9.02 1.82 -1.12
CA TYR A 99 7.81 2.55 -0.81
C TYR A 99 6.58 1.71 -1.13
N SER A 100 5.54 1.88 -0.32
CA SER A 100 4.22 1.31 -0.57
C SER A 100 3.16 2.36 -0.37
N GLU A 101 2.18 2.35 -1.26
CA GLU A 101 0.97 3.16 -1.14
C GLU A 101 0.22 2.75 0.13
N VAL A 102 -0.16 3.75 0.92
CA VAL A 102 -0.91 3.56 2.16
C VAL A 102 -1.93 4.68 2.32
N ASP A 103 -2.91 4.43 3.18
CA ASP A 103 -3.87 5.46 3.59
C ASP A 103 -3.14 6.56 4.39
N TRP A 104 -3.64 7.81 4.34
CA TRP A 104 -3.04 8.93 5.08
C TRP A 104 -2.91 8.63 6.57
N GLY A 105 -3.89 7.92 7.15
CA GLY A 105 -3.89 7.44 8.54
C GLY A 105 -2.68 6.57 8.95
N ARG A 106 -1.89 6.08 7.99
CA ARG A 106 -0.68 5.26 8.21
C ARG A 106 0.62 6.05 8.06
N THR A 107 0.55 7.37 7.86
CA THR A 107 1.70 8.26 7.69
C THR A 107 1.61 9.48 8.60
N SER A 108 2.54 10.43 8.46
CA SER A 108 2.48 11.74 9.13
C SER A 108 1.22 12.55 8.80
N LEU A 109 0.53 12.22 7.70
CA LEU A 109 -0.69 12.91 7.28
C LEU A 109 -1.92 12.55 8.12
N GLY A 110 -1.94 11.37 8.76
CA GLY A 110 -3.12 10.86 9.46
C GLY A 110 -3.57 11.69 10.65
N GLU A 111 -2.62 12.34 11.32
CA GLU A 111 -2.86 13.22 12.47
C GLU A 111 -2.83 14.71 12.06
N ASN A 112 -2.57 14.99 10.78
CA ASN A 112 -2.48 16.35 10.28
C ASN A 112 -3.85 16.86 9.82
N ALA A 113 -4.43 17.77 10.59
CA ALA A 113 -5.71 18.42 10.25
C ALA A 113 -5.69 19.17 8.90
N ASP A 114 -4.51 19.55 8.41
CA ASP A 114 -4.32 20.23 7.12
C ASP A 114 -3.98 19.28 5.96
N ALA A 115 -4.00 17.96 6.14
CA ALA A 115 -3.69 17.00 5.05
C ALA A 115 -4.56 17.22 3.80
N GLY A 116 -5.83 17.59 4.00
CA GLY A 116 -6.74 17.93 2.91
C GLY A 116 -6.32 19.18 2.11
N LYS A 117 -5.61 20.13 2.72
CA LYS A 117 -5.07 21.32 2.03
C LYS A 117 -3.90 20.96 1.13
N ILE A 118 -3.07 20.00 1.54
CA ILE A 118 -2.00 19.44 0.70
C ILE A 118 -2.61 18.80 -0.54
N LYS A 119 -3.70 18.04 -0.39
CA LYS A 119 -4.42 17.47 -1.55
C LYS A 119 -4.93 18.54 -2.50
N TRP A 120 -5.48 19.65 -1.98
CA TRP A 120 -5.91 20.77 -2.81
C TRP A 120 -4.75 21.40 -3.58
N ILE A 121 -3.60 21.59 -2.92
CA ILE A 121 -2.39 22.11 -3.57
C ILE A 121 -2.01 21.22 -4.75
N LEU A 122 -1.94 19.90 -4.53
CA LEU A 122 -1.58 18.96 -5.59
C LEU A 122 -2.53 19.07 -6.80
N ASP A 123 -3.82 19.35 -6.58
CA ASP A 123 -4.80 19.50 -7.67
C ASP A 123 -4.68 20.83 -8.43
N HIS A 124 -4.02 21.84 -7.84
CA HIS A 124 -3.97 23.22 -8.35
C HIS A 124 -2.54 23.77 -8.50
N ALA A 125 -1.54 22.90 -8.48
CA ALA A 125 -0.14 23.25 -8.55
C ALA A 125 0.59 22.41 -9.59
N PHE A 126 1.88 22.66 -9.74
CA PHE A 126 2.74 21.87 -10.61
C PHE A 126 2.94 20.46 -10.02
N PRO A 127 2.99 19.38 -10.82
CA PRO A 127 2.89 19.32 -12.29
C PRO A 127 1.46 19.12 -12.81
N THR A 128 0.43 19.12 -11.96
CA THR A 128 -0.98 19.00 -12.40
C THR A 128 -1.36 20.16 -13.31
N LEU A 129 -0.98 21.38 -12.93
CA LEU A 129 -0.94 22.53 -13.81
C LEU A 129 0.44 22.67 -14.43
N SER A 130 0.50 23.09 -15.70
CA SER A 130 1.75 23.55 -16.28
C SER A 130 2.26 24.78 -15.53
N ALA A 131 3.57 25.06 -15.59
CA ALA A 131 4.11 26.29 -14.98
C ALA A 131 3.42 27.55 -15.56
N ALA A 132 3.07 27.55 -16.85
CA ALA A 132 2.35 28.65 -17.49
C ALA A 132 0.94 28.85 -16.90
N ASP A 133 0.19 27.76 -16.70
CA ASP A 133 -1.16 27.83 -16.13
C ASP A 133 -1.13 28.22 -14.65
N LEU A 134 -0.17 27.68 -13.89
CA LEU A 134 0.02 28.04 -12.48
C LEU A 134 0.42 29.51 -12.33
N LYS A 135 1.33 30.01 -13.17
CA LYS A 135 1.71 31.42 -13.23
C LYS A 135 0.47 32.31 -13.45
N LYS A 136 -0.36 31.95 -14.44
CA LYS A 136 -1.59 32.70 -14.75
C LYS A 136 -2.57 32.67 -13.58
N ALA A 137 -2.76 31.52 -12.94
CA ALA A 137 -3.64 31.36 -11.79
C ALA A 137 -3.16 32.19 -10.58
N ALA A 138 -1.85 32.23 -10.37
CA ALA A 138 -1.23 32.97 -9.26
C ALA A 138 -1.06 34.47 -9.53
N GLY A 139 -1.29 34.93 -10.76
CA GLY A 139 -1.09 36.34 -11.14
C GLY A 139 0.38 36.77 -11.07
N ILE A 140 1.30 35.87 -11.41
CA ILE A 140 2.75 36.12 -11.35
C ILE A 140 3.22 36.76 -12.65
N ASP A 141 3.92 37.90 -12.54
CA ASP A 141 4.60 38.54 -13.66
C ASP A 141 5.99 37.90 -13.92
N GLY A 142 6.48 37.97 -15.16
CA GLY A 142 7.80 37.42 -15.54
C GLY A 142 7.81 35.92 -15.81
N GLU A 143 8.99 35.28 -15.83
CA GLU A 143 9.10 33.84 -16.12
C GLU A 143 8.85 33.00 -14.87
N LEU A 144 8.13 31.88 -15.03
CA LEU A 144 8.03 30.84 -14.02
C LEU A 144 8.52 29.53 -14.65
N THR A 145 9.70 29.07 -14.22
CA THR A 145 10.26 27.81 -14.69
C THR A 145 9.60 26.62 -13.98
N ASP A 146 9.68 25.43 -14.56
CA ASP A 146 9.20 24.20 -13.90
C ASP A 146 9.90 23.95 -12.55
N ARG A 147 11.18 24.32 -12.44
CA ARG A 147 11.95 24.23 -11.18
C ARG A 147 11.41 25.17 -10.11
N ASP A 148 11.09 26.41 -10.49
CA ASP A 148 10.52 27.40 -9.57
C ASP A 148 9.09 27.03 -9.17
N ALA A 149 8.28 26.56 -10.13
CA ALA A 149 6.94 26.07 -9.88
C ALA A 149 6.96 24.87 -8.91
N ALA A 150 7.88 23.91 -9.11
CA ALA A 150 8.02 22.76 -8.23
C ALA A 150 8.53 23.14 -6.84
N ALA A 151 9.48 24.08 -6.74
CA ALA A 151 9.99 24.57 -5.46
C ALA A 151 8.91 25.31 -4.66
N GLY A 152 8.18 26.23 -5.31
CA GLY A 152 7.06 26.95 -4.68
C GLY A 152 5.96 26.01 -4.21
N THR A 153 5.65 24.97 -5.00
CA THR A 153 4.71 23.92 -4.62
C THR A 153 5.18 23.14 -3.40
N GLN A 154 6.43 22.68 -3.37
CA GLN A 154 7.00 21.94 -2.24
C GLN A 154 7.01 22.78 -0.94
N LEU A 155 7.26 24.09 -1.04
CA LEU A 155 7.17 25.01 0.11
C LEU A 155 5.75 25.13 0.63
N ALA A 156 4.75 25.26 -0.25
CA ALA A 156 3.35 25.32 0.15
C ALA A 156 2.91 24.00 0.84
N ILE A 157 3.44 22.86 0.37
CA ILE A 157 3.22 21.57 1.02
C ILE A 157 3.85 21.55 2.41
N TRP A 158 5.14 21.91 2.54
CA TRP A 158 5.85 21.95 3.84
C TRP A 158 5.23 22.93 4.84
N HIS A 159 4.62 24.01 4.37
CA HIS A 159 3.84 24.89 5.23
C HIS A 159 2.70 24.14 5.95
N PHE A 160 2.01 23.23 5.26
CA PHE A 160 0.91 22.46 5.83
C PHE A 160 1.34 21.15 6.48
N SER A 161 2.31 20.42 5.92
CA SER A 161 2.78 19.13 6.45
C SER A 161 3.65 19.27 7.69
N ASP A 162 4.60 20.20 7.65
CA ASP A 162 5.73 20.25 8.61
C ASP A 162 5.75 21.57 9.40
N LYS A 163 4.88 22.52 9.06
CA LYS A 163 4.84 23.89 9.63
C LYS A 163 6.18 24.62 9.51
N LEU A 164 6.89 24.38 8.41
CA LEU A 164 8.20 24.99 8.19
C LEU A 164 8.06 26.47 7.86
N LYS A 165 9.02 27.24 8.39
CA LYS A 165 9.33 28.59 7.92
C LYS A 165 10.43 28.46 6.88
N SER A 166 10.04 28.68 5.64
CA SER A 166 10.90 28.48 4.47
C SER A 166 10.61 29.53 3.42
N GLU A 167 11.66 29.93 2.71
CA GLU A 167 11.62 30.95 1.67
C GLU A 167 12.27 30.41 0.39
N ALA A 168 11.66 30.66 -0.75
CA ALA A 168 12.26 30.35 -2.03
C ALA A 168 13.32 31.40 -2.39
N LYS A 169 14.42 30.97 -3.02
CA LYS A 169 15.43 31.92 -3.51
C LYS A 169 14.89 32.77 -4.66
N ALA A 170 14.04 32.18 -5.51
CA ALA A 170 13.41 32.87 -6.64
C ALA A 170 12.09 33.52 -6.19
N PRO A 171 11.88 34.83 -6.46
CA PRO A 171 10.64 35.51 -6.11
C PRO A 171 9.38 34.87 -6.73
N ALA A 172 9.49 34.37 -7.96
CA ALA A 172 8.38 33.68 -8.63
C ALA A 172 7.98 32.37 -7.91
N ALA A 173 8.96 31.59 -7.44
CA ALA A 173 8.70 30.39 -6.63
C ALA A 173 8.06 30.76 -5.28
N GLN A 174 8.48 31.85 -4.65
CA GLN A 174 7.85 32.33 -3.41
C GLN A 174 6.38 32.72 -3.65
N ALA A 175 6.12 33.48 -4.72
CA ALA A 175 4.76 33.89 -5.08
C ALA A 175 3.84 32.69 -5.37
N VAL A 176 4.36 31.62 -6.00
CA VAL A 176 3.62 30.35 -6.14
C VAL A 176 3.25 29.79 -4.77
N SER A 177 4.20 29.72 -3.83
CA SER A 177 3.95 29.20 -2.49
C SER A 177 2.86 30.00 -1.76
N ASP A 178 2.99 31.32 -1.77
CA ASP A 178 2.06 32.23 -1.10
C ASP A 178 0.64 32.12 -1.68
N TYR A 179 0.53 32.06 -3.01
CA TYR A 179 -0.74 31.84 -3.71
C TYR A 179 -1.38 30.52 -3.28
N LEU A 180 -0.63 29.43 -3.29
CA LEU A 180 -1.14 28.09 -2.95
C LEU A 180 -1.57 28.01 -1.49
N VAL A 181 -0.76 28.51 -0.56
CA VAL A 181 -1.08 28.53 0.88
C VAL A 181 -2.34 29.34 1.16
N LYS A 182 -2.46 30.52 0.53
CA LYS A 182 -3.62 31.41 0.70
C LYS A 182 -4.94 30.78 0.23
N ASN A 183 -4.90 29.97 -0.83
CA ASN A 183 -6.10 29.46 -1.48
C ASN A 183 -6.47 28.03 -1.07
N ALA A 184 -5.61 27.32 -0.35
CA ALA A 184 -5.80 25.91 -0.06
C ALA A 184 -7.05 25.61 0.75
N LYS A 185 -7.84 24.64 0.26
CA LYS A 185 -9.08 24.16 0.89
C LYS A 185 -8.90 22.72 1.36
N VAL A 186 -9.67 22.30 2.35
CA VAL A 186 -9.65 20.91 2.82
C VAL A 186 -10.39 20.02 1.81
N LEU A 187 -9.68 19.07 1.22
CA LEU A 187 -10.25 18.00 0.40
C LEU A 187 -10.11 16.64 1.09
N PRO A 188 -10.99 15.67 0.79
CA PRO A 188 -10.88 14.32 1.34
C PRO A 188 -9.67 13.57 0.77
N GLU A 189 -9.25 12.53 1.50
CA GLU A 189 -8.29 11.55 1.00
C GLU A 189 -8.82 10.88 -0.28
N PRO A 190 -8.04 10.81 -1.37
CA PRO A 190 -8.45 10.11 -2.57
C PRO A 190 -8.54 8.59 -2.30
N PRO A 191 -9.44 7.85 -2.96
CA PRO A 191 -9.55 6.40 -2.78
C PRO A 191 -8.25 5.67 -3.17
N ALA A 192 -8.02 4.49 -2.60
CA ALA A 192 -6.89 3.63 -2.94
C ALA A 192 -6.80 3.37 -4.44
N SER A 193 -5.59 3.25 -4.98
CA SER A 193 -5.43 2.99 -6.42
C SER A 193 -6.11 1.69 -6.83
N LEU A 194 -5.79 0.61 -6.11
CA LEU A 194 -6.51 -0.66 -6.11
C LEU A 194 -6.12 -1.42 -4.84
N ARG A 195 -7.08 -1.88 -4.05
CA ARG A 195 -6.84 -2.67 -2.84
C ARG A 195 -8.01 -3.61 -2.57
N LEU A 196 -7.67 -4.79 -2.07
CA LEU A 196 -8.60 -5.81 -1.58
C LEU A 196 -8.41 -5.94 -0.06
N ASN A 197 -9.53 -6.08 0.66
CA ASN A 197 -9.51 -6.19 2.14
C ASN A 197 -8.96 -7.52 2.66
N ALA A 198 -8.90 -8.55 1.80
CA ALA A 198 -8.40 -9.88 2.12
C ALA A 198 -7.24 -10.23 1.18
N ALA A 199 -6.25 -10.96 1.70
CA ALA A 199 -5.23 -11.61 0.86
C ALA A 199 -5.56 -13.09 0.64
N GLN A 200 -6.23 -13.72 1.62
CA GLN A 200 -6.60 -15.12 1.59
C GLN A 200 -7.98 -15.34 2.22
N LEU A 201 -8.70 -16.36 1.75
CA LEU A 201 -9.96 -16.84 2.29
C LEU A 201 -9.91 -18.37 2.42
N ALA A 202 -10.57 -18.91 3.44
CA ALA A 202 -10.71 -20.36 3.59
C ALA A 202 -12.09 -20.72 4.15
N GLY A 203 -12.60 -21.91 3.80
CA GLY A 203 -13.85 -22.45 4.33
C GLY A 203 -14.06 -23.93 4.03
N LYS A 204 -15.22 -24.46 4.43
CA LYS A 204 -15.61 -25.86 4.19
C LYS A 204 -16.06 -26.05 2.74
N SER A 205 -16.04 -27.30 2.29
CA SER A 205 -16.55 -27.68 0.97
C SER A 205 -17.99 -27.19 0.73
N GLY A 206 -18.18 -26.38 -0.30
CA GLY A 206 -19.49 -25.79 -0.65
C GLY A 206 -19.78 -24.43 -0.04
N ASP A 207 -18.94 -23.91 0.86
CA ASP A 207 -19.14 -22.61 1.48
C ASP A 207 -19.04 -21.46 0.47
N THR A 208 -19.76 -20.38 0.74
CA THR A 208 -19.53 -19.09 0.09
C THR A 208 -18.49 -18.31 0.88
N LEU A 209 -17.38 -17.91 0.25
CA LEU A 209 -16.30 -17.15 0.88
C LEU A 209 -16.42 -15.66 0.53
N GLY A 210 -16.19 -14.79 1.51
CA GLY A 210 -16.26 -13.33 1.34
C GLY A 210 -16.91 -12.62 2.54
N PRO A 211 -17.18 -11.30 2.43
CA PRO A 211 -16.95 -10.45 1.26
C PRO A 211 -15.49 -10.06 1.04
N ILE A 212 -15.07 -10.05 -0.24
CA ILE A 212 -13.86 -9.36 -0.72
C ILE A 212 -14.30 -7.96 -1.15
N LYS A 213 -13.95 -6.95 -0.35
CA LYS A 213 -14.23 -5.55 -0.68
C LYS A 213 -13.18 -5.01 -1.64
N VAL A 214 -13.62 -4.38 -2.72
CA VAL A 214 -12.77 -3.71 -3.72
C VAL A 214 -12.73 -2.21 -3.44
N ASP A 215 -11.55 -1.69 -3.10
CA ASP A 215 -11.30 -0.25 -3.02
C ASP A 215 -10.45 0.16 -4.24
N THR A 216 -10.92 1.08 -5.09
CA THR A 216 -10.19 1.52 -6.28
C THR A 216 -10.55 2.96 -6.68
N SER A 217 -9.61 3.66 -7.30
CA SER A 217 -9.81 4.96 -7.91
C SER A 217 -10.11 4.88 -9.42
N SER A 218 -10.01 3.69 -10.00
CA SER A 218 -10.40 3.41 -11.38
C SER A 218 -11.93 3.42 -11.50
N PRO A 219 -12.52 3.94 -12.60
CA PRO A 219 -13.97 3.88 -12.82
C PRO A 219 -14.52 2.45 -12.77
N THR A 220 -13.74 1.49 -13.25
CA THR A 220 -14.01 0.05 -13.24
C THR A 220 -12.72 -0.73 -13.02
N ALA A 221 -12.85 -1.95 -12.52
CA ALA A 221 -11.78 -2.94 -12.44
C ALA A 221 -12.27 -4.28 -12.98
N ASP A 222 -11.45 -4.95 -13.78
CA ASP A 222 -11.74 -6.28 -14.32
C ASP A 222 -11.52 -7.33 -13.25
N VAL A 223 -12.38 -8.34 -13.22
CA VAL A 223 -12.33 -9.44 -12.24
C VAL A 223 -12.13 -10.75 -12.99
N ALA A 224 -11.01 -11.40 -12.74
CA ALA A 224 -10.63 -12.66 -13.35
C ALA A 224 -10.45 -13.75 -12.29
N LEU A 225 -10.99 -14.93 -12.59
CA LEU A 225 -10.75 -16.17 -11.86
C LEU A 225 -9.78 -17.03 -12.66
N ASP A 226 -8.88 -17.74 -11.99
CA ASP A 226 -7.98 -18.67 -12.66
C ASP A 226 -8.73 -19.82 -13.36
N GLU A 227 -8.18 -20.32 -14.45
CA GLU A 227 -8.83 -21.33 -15.29
C GLU A 227 -9.00 -22.68 -14.59
N ALA A 228 -8.10 -23.03 -13.66
CA ALA A 228 -8.20 -24.28 -12.90
C ALA A 228 -9.42 -24.28 -11.96
N ALA A 229 -9.67 -23.14 -11.29
CA ALA A 229 -10.84 -22.94 -10.46
C ALA A 229 -12.14 -22.92 -11.29
N LYS A 230 -12.14 -22.26 -12.47
CA LYS A 230 -13.29 -22.30 -13.40
C LYS A 230 -13.63 -23.73 -13.83
N ALA A 231 -12.64 -24.55 -14.16
CA ALA A 231 -12.84 -25.96 -14.50
C ALA A 231 -13.46 -26.78 -13.35
N LYS A 232 -13.19 -26.38 -12.10
CA LYS A 232 -13.82 -26.91 -10.88
C LYS A 232 -15.16 -26.25 -10.53
N LYS A 233 -15.74 -25.45 -11.44
CA LYS A 233 -17.02 -24.73 -11.28
C LYS A 233 -17.02 -23.71 -10.14
N VAL A 234 -15.86 -23.15 -9.80
CA VAL A 234 -15.78 -21.98 -8.92
C VAL A 234 -16.30 -20.75 -9.68
N ALA A 235 -16.97 -19.85 -8.98
CA ALA A 235 -17.47 -18.60 -9.54
C ALA A 235 -17.19 -17.42 -8.62
N VAL A 236 -16.95 -16.25 -9.22
CA VAL A 236 -16.96 -14.95 -8.54
C VAL A 236 -18.34 -14.34 -8.72
N VAL A 237 -19.00 -14.03 -7.61
CA VAL A 237 -20.38 -13.52 -7.60
C VAL A 237 -20.53 -12.27 -6.74
N ASN A 238 -21.60 -11.51 -6.98
CA ASN A 238 -22.00 -10.43 -6.09
C ASN A 238 -22.83 -10.97 -4.91
N LYS A 239 -23.27 -10.08 -4.01
CA LYS A 239 -24.13 -10.44 -2.87
C LYS A 239 -25.44 -11.14 -3.26
N ALA A 240 -25.94 -10.91 -4.47
CA ALA A 240 -27.15 -11.56 -5.00
C ALA A 240 -26.86 -12.91 -5.68
N GLY A 241 -25.61 -13.38 -5.68
CA GLY A 241 -25.20 -14.64 -6.32
C GLY A 241 -25.04 -14.55 -7.85
N GLN A 242 -25.04 -13.34 -8.42
CA GLN A 242 -24.87 -13.16 -9.87
C GLN A 242 -23.38 -13.11 -10.22
N PRO A 243 -22.95 -13.72 -11.34
CA PRO A 243 -21.55 -13.68 -11.79
C PRO A 243 -21.04 -12.25 -11.96
N VAL A 244 -19.78 -12.02 -11.56
CA VAL A 244 -19.12 -10.72 -11.66
C VAL A 244 -17.87 -10.83 -12.53
N ALA A 245 -17.83 -10.03 -13.60
CA ALA A 245 -16.66 -9.85 -14.45
C ALA A 245 -15.99 -8.47 -14.28
N THR A 246 -16.70 -7.51 -13.69
CA THR A 246 -16.18 -6.17 -13.41
C THR A 246 -16.67 -5.68 -12.06
N ALA A 247 -15.85 -4.91 -11.35
CA ALA A 247 -16.14 -4.32 -10.06
C ALA A 247 -15.89 -2.81 -10.08
N LYS A 248 -16.56 -2.10 -9.19
CA LYS A 248 -16.39 -0.68 -8.90
C LYS A 248 -15.88 -0.49 -7.47
N ASN A 249 -15.46 0.73 -7.17
CA ASN A 249 -15.09 1.11 -5.82
C ASN A 249 -16.24 0.88 -4.83
N GLY A 250 -15.97 0.11 -3.78
CA GLY A 250 -16.92 -0.26 -2.74
C GLY A 250 -17.69 -1.55 -3.01
N ASP A 251 -17.55 -2.18 -4.17
CA ASP A 251 -18.20 -3.45 -4.46
C ASP A 251 -17.67 -4.58 -3.56
N GLU A 252 -18.56 -5.51 -3.24
CA GLU A 252 -18.25 -6.74 -2.51
C GLU A 252 -18.37 -7.95 -3.43
N LEU A 253 -17.26 -8.69 -3.55
CA LEU A 253 -17.18 -9.93 -4.29
C LEU A 253 -17.25 -11.12 -3.32
N TYR A 254 -17.85 -12.21 -3.79
CA TYR A 254 -17.96 -13.47 -3.08
C TYR A 254 -17.49 -14.60 -3.99
N LEU A 255 -16.99 -15.67 -3.40
CA LEU A 255 -16.57 -16.85 -4.13
C LEU A 255 -17.42 -18.04 -3.73
N THR A 256 -17.91 -18.78 -4.72
CA THR A 256 -18.69 -19.99 -4.52
C THR A 256 -17.98 -21.16 -5.19
N ALA A 257 -17.96 -22.31 -4.53
CA ALA A 257 -17.48 -23.56 -5.09
C ALA A 257 -18.51 -24.67 -4.84
N PRO A 258 -18.62 -25.69 -5.71
CA PRO A 258 -19.46 -26.85 -5.43
C PRO A 258 -18.90 -27.64 -4.24
N ARG A 259 -19.77 -28.40 -3.57
CA ARG A 259 -19.31 -29.43 -2.64
C ARG A 259 -18.51 -30.49 -3.41
N SER A 260 -17.35 -30.86 -2.88
CA SER A 260 -16.35 -31.70 -3.56
C SER A 260 -15.66 -32.63 -2.57
N GLN A 261 -15.33 -33.84 -3.02
CA GLN A 261 -14.51 -34.78 -2.24
C GLN A 261 -13.05 -34.35 -2.17
N ASP A 262 -12.58 -33.56 -3.14
CA ASP A 262 -11.25 -32.99 -3.15
C ASP A 262 -11.27 -31.53 -2.71
N ALA A 263 -10.15 -31.05 -2.16
CA ALA A 263 -9.95 -29.64 -1.89
C ALA A 263 -9.98 -28.81 -3.19
N ILE A 264 -10.49 -27.59 -3.09
CA ILE A 264 -10.56 -26.63 -4.19
C ILE A 264 -9.75 -25.40 -3.81
N GLU A 265 -8.91 -24.94 -4.72
CA GLU A 265 -8.17 -23.70 -4.58
C GLU A 265 -8.56 -22.79 -5.74
N ALA A 266 -8.54 -21.48 -5.48
CA ALA A 266 -8.80 -20.46 -6.47
C ALA A 266 -7.94 -19.22 -6.20
N THR A 267 -7.61 -18.49 -7.25
CA THR A 267 -7.04 -17.16 -7.20
C THR A 267 -7.90 -16.21 -8.02
N VAL A 268 -8.40 -15.18 -7.36
CA VAL A 268 -9.06 -14.05 -8.01
C VAL A 268 -8.02 -12.97 -8.25
N THR A 269 -7.94 -12.47 -9.48
CA THR A 269 -7.18 -11.28 -9.83
C THR A 269 -8.15 -10.15 -10.17
N VAL A 270 -7.99 -9.01 -9.52
CA VAL A 270 -8.70 -7.77 -9.85
C VAL A 270 -7.69 -6.83 -10.51
N THR A 271 -8.05 -6.27 -11.67
CA THR A 271 -7.19 -5.42 -12.48
C THR A 271 -7.81 -4.04 -12.68
N ALA A 272 -7.12 -2.99 -12.25
CA ALA A 272 -7.52 -1.61 -12.47
C ALA A 272 -6.60 -0.98 -13.51
N SER A 273 -7.08 -0.77 -14.74
CA SER A 273 -6.25 -0.30 -15.86
C SER A 273 -6.02 1.22 -15.88
N SER A 274 -6.82 1.98 -15.14
CA SER A 274 -6.79 3.46 -15.16
C SER A 274 -6.87 4.08 -13.77
N ALA A 275 -6.24 3.46 -12.78
CA ALA A 275 -6.28 3.95 -11.40
C ALA A 275 -5.67 5.36 -11.30
N ARG A 276 -6.44 6.31 -10.73
CA ARG A 276 -5.97 7.66 -10.45
C ARG A 276 -5.35 7.70 -9.07
N THR A 277 -4.05 7.92 -9.02
CA THR A 277 -3.25 7.75 -7.79
C THR A 277 -2.83 9.09 -7.17
N HIS A 278 -3.26 10.20 -7.79
CA HIS A 278 -2.92 11.56 -7.39
C HIS A 278 -3.34 11.88 -5.95
N GLY A 279 -2.41 12.40 -5.14
CA GLY A 279 -2.63 12.68 -3.72
C GLY A 279 -2.58 11.47 -2.78
N ARG A 280 -2.28 10.26 -3.29
CA ARG A 280 -2.04 9.08 -2.45
C ARG A 280 -0.68 9.18 -1.77
N ALA A 281 -0.62 8.70 -0.53
CA ALA A 281 0.59 8.71 0.28
C ALA A 281 1.39 7.42 0.08
N PHE A 282 2.71 7.56 0.13
CA PHE A 282 3.67 6.47 0.04
C PHE A 282 4.55 6.47 1.28
N LYS A 283 4.51 5.36 2.02
CA LYS A 283 5.36 5.15 3.19
C LYS A 283 6.64 4.44 2.76
N GLY A 284 7.79 5.00 3.12
CA GLY A 284 9.10 4.47 2.76
C GLY A 284 9.78 3.70 3.87
N VAL A 285 10.49 2.62 3.52
CA VAL A 285 11.39 1.87 4.41
C VAL A 285 12.77 1.83 3.79
N ARG A 286 13.78 2.24 4.56
CA ARG A 286 15.18 2.32 4.08
C ARG A 286 15.77 0.94 3.84
N PRO A 287 16.80 0.81 3.00
CA PRO A 287 17.72 -0.33 3.09
C PRO A 287 18.27 -0.45 4.52
N GLY A 288 18.36 -1.67 5.06
CA GLY A 288 18.78 -1.89 6.46
C GLY A 288 17.71 -1.62 7.54
N GLY A 289 16.70 -0.78 7.28
CA GLY A 289 15.51 -0.62 8.12
C GLY A 289 15.23 0.79 8.61
N GLY A 290 14.11 0.94 9.32
CA GLY A 290 13.59 2.23 9.75
C GLY A 290 12.83 3.01 8.65
N PRO A 291 12.24 4.16 9.00
CA PRO A 291 11.39 4.95 8.11
C PRO A 291 12.23 5.80 7.16
N SER A 292 11.88 5.79 5.87
CA SER A 292 12.25 6.87 4.95
C SER A 292 11.12 7.89 4.91
N GLN A 293 11.46 9.13 4.55
CA GLN A 293 10.53 10.26 4.39
C GLN A 293 9.21 9.85 3.71
N THR A 294 8.07 10.29 4.25
CA THR A 294 6.77 10.08 3.60
C THR A 294 6.67 10.93 2.33
N MET A 295 6.20 10.31 1.25
CA MET A 295 5.99 10.94 -0.05
C MET A 295 4.50 11.01 -0.39
N ILE A 296 4.09 12.03 -1.14
CA ILE A 296 2.73 12.15 -1.67
C ILE A 296 2.76 12.29 -3.20
N LEU A 297 1.86 11.60 -3.90
CA LEU A 297 1.86 11.60 -5.35
C LEU A 297 1.38 12.91 -5.95
N ALA A 298 2.20 13.50 -6.82
CA ALA A 298 1.94 14.75 -7.51
C ALA A 298 1.51 14.56 -8.97
N GLY A 299 1.78 13.40 -9.56
CA GLY A 299 1.40 13.08 -10.94
C GLY A 299 -0.06 12.64 -11.08
N THR A 300 -0.67 12.96 -12.22
CA THR A 300 -2.04 12.53 -12.61
C THR A 300 -2.04 11.30 -13.51
N LYS A 301 -0.87 10.72 -13.80
CA LYS A 301 -0.75 9.52 -14.64
C LYS A 301 -1.57 8.38 -14.04
N SER A 302 -2.39 7.76 -14.89
CA SER A 302 -3.09 6.54 -14.54
C SER A 302 -2.13 5.36 -14.52
N LEU A 303 -2.31 4.45 -13.56
CA LEU A 303 -1.53 3.22 -13.47
C LEU A 303 -2.42 2.01 -13.73
N ALA A 304 -1.85 1.01 -14.38
CA ALA A 304 -2.41 -0.33 -14.44
C ALA A 304 -1.93 -1.13 -13.23
N LEU A 305 -2.85 -1.61 -12.41
CA LEU A 305 -2.57 -2.30 -11.15
C LEU A 305 -3.34 -3.60 -11.06
N ASN A 306 -2.74 -4.56 -10.35
CA ASN A 306 -3.36 -5.84 -10.04
C ASN A 306 -3.39 -6.07 -8.53
N ALA A 307 -4.45 -6.69 -8.05
CA ALA A 307 -4.56 -7.19 -6.69
C ALA A 307 -5.10 -8.61 -6.73
N LYS A 308 -4.63 -9.47 -5.80
CA LYS A 308 -5.02 -10.88 -5.78
C LYS A 308 -5.59 -11.29 -4.43
N VAL A 309 -6.52 -12.24 -4.48
CA VAL A 309 -6.99 -12.99 -3.31
C VAL A 309 -6.91 -14.47 -3.64
N SER A 310 -6.27 -15.24 -2.77
CA SER A 310 -6.31 -16.70 -2.84
C SER A 310 -7.45 -17.24 -1.97
N ALA A 311 -8.10 -18.30 -2.40
CA ALA A 311 -9.21 -18.91 -1.70
C ALA A 311 -9.03 -20.43 -1.66
N LYS A 312 -9.38 -21.05 -0.53
CA LYS A 312 -9.31 -22.49 -0.33
C LYS A 312 -10.61 -23.02 0.26
N TRP A 313 -11.13 -24.10 -0.32
CA TRP A 313 -12.17 -24.92 0.27
C TRP A 313 -11.57 -26.28 0.58
N GLU A 314 -11.72 -26.74 1.83
CA GLU A 314 -11.30 -28.09 2.18
C GLU A 314 -12.20 -29.15 1.53
N SER A 315 -11.70 -30.39 1.49
CA SER A 315 -12.50 -31.54 1.05
C SER A 315 -13.75 -31.71 1.91
N SER A 316 -14.81 -32.27 1.33
CA SER A 316 -16.08 -32.50 2.05
C SER A 316 -15.98 -33.51 3.19
N GLY A 317 -14.91 -34.31 3.22
CA GLY A 317 -14.58 -35.24 4.32
C GLY A 317 -13.54 -34.69 5.30
N HIS A 318 -13.11 -33.43 5.14
CA HIS A 318 -12.19 -32.80 6.09
C HIS A 318 -12.84 -32.66 7.46
N SER A 319 -12.10 -33.08 8.49
CA SER A 319 -12.36 -32.77 9.89
C SER A 319 -11.05 -32.26 10.47
N GLY A 320 -11.11 -31.10 11.11
CA GLY A 320 -9.96 -30.31 11.51
C GLY A 320 -10.25 -28.82 11.54
N ALA A 321 -9.28 -28.06 12.05
CA ALA A 321 -9.27 -26.62 11.91
C ALA A 321 -9.21 -26.21 10.42
N ILE A 322 -9.78 -25.04 10.12
CA ILE A 322 -9.64 -24.38 8.81
C ILE A 322 -9.20 -22.94 9.11
N PRO A 323 -7.90 -22.70 9.26
CA PRO A 323 -7.41 -21.41 9.72
C PRO A 323 -7.51 -20.33 8.64
N THR A 324 -7.84 -19.13 9.06
CA THR A 324 -7.65 -17.91 8.28
C THR A 324 -6.81 -16.93 9.09
N VAL A 325 -5.91 -16.20 8.42
CA VAL A 325 -5.08 -15.20 9.09
C VAL A 325 -5.13 -13.89 8.30
N GLY A 326 -5.42 -12.80 9.02
CA GLY A 326 -5.42 -11.44 8.50
C GLY A 326 -4.51 -10.54 9.33
N PHE A 327 -3.92 -9.55 8.66
CA PHE A 327 -3.07 -8.55 9.29
C PHE A 327 -3.60 -7.16 8.98
N LYS A 328 -3.69 -6.31 10.00
CA LYS A 328 -4.10 -4.92 9.85
C LYS A 328 -3.24 -4.02 10.72
N GLU A 329 -2.47 -3.14 10.08
CA GLU A 329 -1.76 -2.10 10.81
C GLU A 329 -2.74 -1.14 11.52
N LYS A 330 -2.43 -0.84 12.78
CA LYS A 330 -3.14 0.11 13.63
C LYS A 330 -2.15 1.12 14.19
N CYS A 331 -1.72 2.04 13.34
CA CYS A 331 -0.74 3.09 13.70
C CYS A 331 -1.18 3.88 14.94
N ALA A 332 -2.45 4.29 15.02
CA ALA A 332 -3.00 4.98 16.20
C ALA A 332 -2.96 4.17 17.50
N LYS A 333 -2.90 2.82 17.42
CA LYS A 333 -2.76 1.93 18.59
C LYS A 333 -1.32 1.46 18.80
N GLY A 334 -0.37 1.88 17.95
CA GLY A 334 1.05 1.51 18.02
C GLY A 334 1.29 0.02 17.80
N GLY A 335 0.73 -0.57 16.74
CA GLY A 335 0.94 -1.99 16.45
C GLY A 335 0.21 -2.54 15.23
N VAL A 336 0.26 -3.86 15.09
CA VAL A 336 -0.45 -4.64 14.06
C VAL A 336 -1.48 -5.53 14.74
N GLU A 337 -2.74 -5.42 14.33
CA GLU A 337 -3.76 -6.40 14.68
C GLU A 337 -3.58 -7.63 13.79
N VAL A 338 -3.40 -8.78 14.44
CA VAL A 338 -3.42 -10.11 13.83
C VAL A 338 -4.75 -10.73 14.16
N THR A 339 -5.54 -11.08 13.15
CA THR A 339 -6.81 -11.78 13.32
C THR A 339 -6.67 -13.19 12.80
N ALA A 340 -6.77 -14.17 13.70
CA ALA A 340 -6.85 -15.59 13.37
C ALA A 340 -8.31 -16.04 13.45
N GLY A 341 -8.83 -16.66 12.40
CA GLY A 341 -10.15 -17.27 12.36
C GLY A 341 -10.08 -18.78 12.19
N ASN A 342 -11.14 -19.47 12.56
CA ASN A 342 -11.26 -20.91 12.35
C ASN A 342 -12.63 -21.24 11.76
N LYS A 343 -12.66 -21.70 10.50
CA LYS A 343 -13.89 -22.15 9.83
C LYS A 343 -14.11 -23.67 9.94
N GLY A 344 -13.24 -24.36 10.67
CA GLY A 344 -13.27 -25.81 10.88
C GLY A 344 -14.28 -26.26 11.93
N ASP A 345 -14.11 -27.50 12.36
CA ASP A 345 -14.90 -28.18 13.40
C ASP A 345 -14.08 -28.58 14.62
N LEU A 346 -12.75 -28.49 14.55
CA LEU A 346 -11.84 -28.68 15.69
C LEU A 346 -11.12 -27.37 16.06
N PRO A 347 -10.68 -27.21 17.31
CA PRO A 347 -9.92 -26.03 17.75
C PRO A 347 -8.67 -25.80 16.91
N PHE A 348 -8.35 -24.51 16.67
CA PHE A 348 -7.13 -24.09 16.00
C PHE A 348 -6.15 -23.50 17.02
N ASP A 349 -5.08 -24.23 17.30
CA ASP A 349 -3.98 -23.73 18.11
C ASP A 349 -2.91 -23.10 17.22
N PHE A 350 -2.50 -21.88 17.58
CA PHE A 350 -1.43 -21.18 16.90
C PHE A 350 -0.50 -20.48 17.88
N THR A 351 0.76 -20.33 17.48
CA THR A 351 1.74 -19.53 18.23
C THR A 351 1.91 -18.17 17.59
N LEU A 352 1.84 -17.11 18.40
CA LEU A 352 2.11 -15.74 18.01
C LEU A 352 2.99 -15.08 19.08
N ASN A 353 4.16 -14.57 18.67
CA ASN A 353 5.17 -14.02 19.60
C ASN A 353 5.51 -14.96 20.78
N GLY A 354 5.64 -16.26 20.50
CA GLY A 354 5.99 -17.27 21.50
C GLY A 354 4.87 -17.59 22.51
N LYS A 355 3.64 -17.09 22.29
CA LYS A 355 2.47 -17.45 23.09
C LYS A 355 1.49 -18.27 22.26
N THR A 356 1.01 -19.35 22.86
CA THR A 356 -0.03 -20.19 22.26
C THR A 356 -1.40 -19.55 22.44
N HIS A 357 -2.20 -19.61 21.40
CA HIS A 357 -3.56 -19.12 21.36
C HIS A 357 -4.45 -20.13 20.65
N THR A 358 -5.64 -20.33 21.20
CA THR A 358 -6.67 -21.18 20.60
C THR A 358 -7.78 -20.32 20.00
N VAL A 359 -8.29 -20.75 18.83
CA VAL A 359 -9.54 -20.27 18.22
C VAL A 359 -10.50 -21.44 18.09
N GLU A 360 -11.61 -21.35 18.83
CA GLU A 360 -12.67 -22.36 18.79
C GLU A 360 -13.33 -22.43 17.40
N PRO A 361 -13.96 -23.56 17.05
CA PRO A 361 -14.69 -23.72 15.79
C PRO A 361 -15.68 -22.57 15.53
N GLY A 362 -15.61 -21.99 14.34
CA GLY A 362 -16.43 -20.85 13.91
C GLY A 362 -16.02 -19.50 14.50
N GLY A 363 -15.05 -19.47 15.42
CA GLY A 363 -14.60 -18.27 16.10
C GLY A 363 -13.53 -17.48 15.35
N ASP A 364 -13.25 -16.29 15.91
CA ASP A 364 -12.12 -15.45 15.55
C ASP A 364 -11.43 -14.92 16.81
N LYS A 365 -10.15 -14.61 16.68
CA LYS A 365 -9.32 -14.04 17.73
C LYS A 365 -8.42 -12.97 17.16
N THR A 366 -8.57 -11.75 17.69
CA THR A 366 -7.77 -10.59 17.30
C THR A 366 -6.78 -10.22 18.40
N ILE A 367 -5.51 -10.12 18.04
CA ILE A 367 -4.41 -9.82 18.95
C ILE A 367 -3.65 -8.61 18.41
N LEU A 368 -3.50 -7.56 19.22
CA LEU A 368 -2.65 -6.42 18.88
C LEU A 368 -1.20 -6.72 19.26
N ILE A 369 -0.34 -6.86 18.27
CA ILE A 369 1.10 -6.92 18.44
C ILE A 369 1.63 -5.50 18.47
N LYS A 370 2.08 -5.07 19.64
CA LYS A 370 2.74 -3.78 19.80
C LYS A 370 4.02 -3.77 18.95
N ALA A 371 4.15 -2.73 18.16
CA ALA A 371 5.34 -2.45 17.39
C ALA A 371 5.61 -0.96 17.53
N ASP A 372 6.86 -0.60 17.78
CA ASP A 372 7.22 0.81 17.77
C ASP A 372 6.96 1.39 16.37
N LYS A 373 6.65 2.68 16.33
CA LYS A 373 6.43 3.38 15.07
C LYS A 373 7.66 3.16 14.18
N ASP A 374 7.42 2.55 13.02
CA ASP A 374 8.43 2.29 11.98
C ASP A 374 9.49 1.23 12.32
N GLN A 375 9.23 0.38 13.32
CA GLN A 375 10.01 -0.84 13.56
C GLN A 375 9.70 -1.89 12.48
N ARG A 376 10.74 -2.54 11.96
CA ARG A 376 10.55 -3.75 11.15
C ARG A 376 10.10 -4.89 12.06
N TYR A 377 9.00 -5.53 11.71
CA TYR A 377 8.53 -6.74 12.36
C TYR A 377 8.37 -7.85 11.33
N ASN A 378 8.65 -9.08 11.76
CA ASN A 378 8.20 -10.29 11.09
C ASN A 378 7.21 -10.97 12.04
N ILE A 379 5.97 -11.15 11.59
CA ILE A 379 4.93 -11.80 12.38
C ILE A 379 4.70 -13.17 11.76
N THR A 380 5.15 -14.21 12.45
CA THR A 380 4.89 -15.59 12.08
C THR A 380 3.73 -16.10 12.92
N VAL A 381 2.76 -16.71 12.24
CA VAL A 381 1.71 -17.53 12.85
C VAL A 381 1.99 -18.95 12.43
N THR A 382 2.14 -19.87 13.38
CA THR A 382 2.39 -21.29 13.12
C THR A 382 1.36 -22.15 13.84
N GLY A 383 0.76 -23.11 13.15
CA GLY A 383 -0.09 -24.16 13.74
C GLY A 383 -0.05 -25.47 12.95
N ASP A 384 -0.49 -26.56 13.58
CA ASP A 384 -0.40 -27.92 13.01
C ASP A 384 -1.30 -28.15 11.77
N HIS A 385 -2.19 -27.19 11.48
CA HIS A 385 -3.11 -27.20 10.34
C HIS A 385 -3.01 -25.91 9.51
N GLY A 386 -1.91 -25.17 9.67
CA GLY A 386 -1.63 -23.94 8.96
C GLY A 386 -0.22 -23.42 9.19
#